data_AF-A0AAD0SQS2-F1
#
_entry.id   AF-A0AAD0SQS2-F1
#
_cell.length_a   1.000
_cell.length_b   1.000
_cell.length_c   1.000
_cell.angle_alpha   90.00
_cell.angle_beta   90.00
_cell.angle_gamma   90.00
#
_symmetry.space_group_name_H-M   'P 1'
#
loop_
_entity.id
_entity.type
_entity.pdbx_description
1 polymer ?
#
loop_
_entity_poly.entity_id
_entity_poly.type
_entity_poly.pdbx_seq_one_letter_code
_entity_poly.pdbx_strand_id
1 'polypeptide(L)'
;MKLRIKSEYFIDKTSKSFKIEEYLMIFEILISSNNSEKLSDILRLFHTIVEKEYIDKEIFNYFLRSGIFKEYIEKYLKLEQTDINDFEEFYFNL
;
A
#
# COMPACT_ATOMS: atom_id res chain seq x y z
N MET A 1 32.33 5.45 15.78
CA MET A 1 31.76 5.37 14.41
C MET A 1 31.21 3.97 14.20
N LYS A 2 29.88 3.81 14.26
CA LYS A 2 29.18 2.55 13.97
C LYS A 2 28.10 2.88 12.94
N LEU A 3 28.07 2.08 11.87
CA LEU A 3 27.20 2.27 10.71
C LEU A 3 25.74 2.07 11.08
N ARG A 4 24.92 3.00 10.59
CA ARG A 4 23.45 2.97 10.46
C ARG A 4 23.05 1.72 9.67
N ILE A 5 22.15 0.90 10.22
CA ILE A 5 20.79 0.52 9.75
C ILE A 5 20.30 -0.55 10.77
N LYS A 6 19.15 -0.33 11.45
CA LYS A 6 18.11 -1.33 11.79
C LYS A 6 17.18 -0.83 12.92
N SER A 7 15.88 -1.07 12.70
CA SER A 7 14.80 -1.27 13.70
C SER A 7 13.87 -0.13 14.14
N GLU A 8 13.49 0.81 13.29
CA GLU A 8 12.36 1.72 13.58
C GLU A 8 11.08 1.32 12.82
N TYR A 9 10.69 0.05 12.95
CA TYR A 9 9.27 -0.32 12.92
C TYR A 9 9.04 -1.07 14.22
N PHE A 10 8.44 -0.38 15.20
CA PHE A 10 7.96 -1.01 16.41
C PHE A 10 6.82 -1.95 16.01
N ILE A 11 7.18 -3.20 15.73
CA ILE A 11 6.26 -4.26 15.33
C ILE A 11 5.78 -4.94 16.61
N ASP A 12 4.59 -4.54 17.06
CA ASP A 12 3.85 -5.31 18.04
C ASP A 12 3.46 -6.66 17.41
N LYS A 13 3.87 -7.76 18.04
CA LYS A 13 3.66 -9.15 17.59
C LYS A 13 2.20 -9.57 17.79
N THR A 14 1.28 -8.92 17.08
CA THR A 14 -0.10 -9.38 16.92
C THR A 14 -0.34 -9.80 15.46
N SER A 15 -1.32 -10.68 15.23
CA SER A 15 -1.67 -11.25 13.92
C SER A 15 -1.88 -10.23 12.79
N LYS A 16 -2.04 -8.95 13.14
CA LYS A 16 -2.20 -7.82 12.21
C LYS A 16 -0.89 -7.42 11.51
N SER A 17 0.27 -7.60 12.15
CA SER A 17 1.58 -7.25 11.58
C SER A 17 1.94 -8.11 10.36
N PHE A 18 1.72 -9.43 10.44
CA PHE A 18 1.98 -10.34 9.32
C PHE A 18 1.13 -10.01 8.10
N LYS A 19 -0.09 -9.51 8.33
CA LYS A 19 -1.01 -9.16 7.25
C LYS A 19 -0.61 -7.87 6.53
N ILE A 20 0.12 -6.94 7.15
CA ILE A 20 0.50 -5.69 6.47
C ILE A 20 1.62 -5.92 5.44
N GLU A 21 2.58 -6.79 5.75
CA GLU A 21 3.68 -7.14 4.82
C GLU A 21 3.15 -7.77 3.53
N GLU A 22 2.10 -8.59 3.63
CA GLU A 22 1.40 -9.15 2.46
C GLU A 22 0.84 -8.06 1.54
N TYR A 23 0.28 -6.99 2.11
CA TYR A 23 -0.34 -5.89 1.34
C TYR A 23 0.72 -5.01 0.71
N LEU A 24 1.83 -4.77 1.42
CA LEU A 24 3.01 -4.12 0.85
C LEU A 24 3.52 -4.89 -0.37
N MET A 25 3.64 -6.21 -0.27
CA MET A 25 4.10 -7.05 -1.35
C MET A 25 3.14 -7.03 -2.55
N ILE A 26 1.83 -7.17 -2.32
CA ILE A 26 0.82 -7.09 -3.38
C ILE A 26 0.86 -5.71 -4.04
N PHE A 27 0.94 -4.63 -3.26
CA PHE A 27 1.02 -3.27 -3.78
C PHE A 27 2.29 -3.05 -4.60
N GLU A 28 3.45 -3.51 -4.14
CA GLU A 28 4.71 -3.41 -4.89
C GLU A 28 4.62 -4.16 -6.23
N ILE A 29 4.00 -5.34 -6.25
CA ILE A 29 3.78 -6.09 -7.50
C ILE A 29 2.85 -5.31 -8.43
N LEU A 30 1.74 -4.77 -7.93
CA LEU A 30 0.79 -4.01 -8.74
C LEU A 30 1.43 -2.75 -9.32
N ILE A 31 2.09 -1.95 -8.49
CA ILE A 31 2.67 -0.67 -8.92
C ILE A 31 3.85 -0.86 -9.86
N SER A 32 4.69 -1.87 -9.64
CA SER A 32 5.81 -2.18 -10.53
C SER A 32 5.34 -2.72 -11.89
N SER A 33 4.26 -3.51 -11.91
CA SER A 33 3.71 -4.09 -13.13
C SER A 33 2.88 -3.12 -13.96
N ASN A 34 2.39 -2.03 -13.34
CA ASN A 34 1.50 -1.04 -13.96
C ASN A 34 2.08 0.38 -13.87
N ASN A 35 3.40 0.52 -13.91
CA ASN A 35 4.08 1.80 -13.72
C ASN A 35 3.91 2.80 -14.89
N SER A 36 3.20 2.43 -15.96
CA SER A 36 2.73 3.35 -17.01
C SER A 36 1.43 4.06 -16.64
N GLU A 37 0.67 3.50 -15.68
CA GLU A 37 -0.66 3.97 -15.31
C GLU A 37 -0.59 5.07 -14.26
N LYS A 38 -1.76 5.65 -13.97
CA LYS A 38 -1.93 6.59 -12.85
C LYS A 38 -2.11 5.84 -11.53
N LEU A 39 -1.74 6.49 -10.43
CA LEU A 39 -1.88 5.91 -9.09
C LEU A 39 -3.34 5.56 -8.79
N SER A 40 -4.30 6.38 -9.23
CA SER A 40 -5.73 6.09 -9.06
C SER A 40 -6.13 4.76 -9.70
N ASP A 41 -5.61 4.45 -10.89
CA ASP A 41 -5.95 3.24 -11.64
C ASP A 41 -5.34 1.99 -10.99
N ILE A 42 -4.11 2.10 -10.49
CA ILE A 42 -3.44 1.04 -9.73
C ILE A 42 -4.20 0.75 -8.43
N LEU A 43 -4.65 1.79 -7.72
CA LEU A 43 -5.47 1.61 -6.52
C LEU A 43 -6.85 1.02 -6.82
N ARG A 44 -7.47 1.31 -7.97
CA ARG A 44 -8.71 0.64 -8.41
C ARG A 44 -8.50 -0.85 -8.66
N LEU A 45 -7.36 -1.24 -9.23
CA LEU A 45 -6.99 -2.65 -9.37
C LEU A 45 -6.83 -3.31 -8.00
N PHE A 46 -6.14 -2.64 -7.07
CA PHE A 46 -5.95 -3.16 -5.72
C PHE A 46 -7.29 -3.29 -4.98
N HIS A 47 -8.15 -2.27 -5.06
CA HIS A 47 -9.50 -2.29 -4.51
C HIS A 47 -10.33 -3.46 -5.04
N THR A 48 -10.24 -3.78 -6.34
CA THR A 48 -10.94 -4.93 -6.95
C THR A 48 -10.49 -6.27 -6.34
N ILE A 49 -9.21 -6.40 -5.96
CA ILE A 49 -8.69 -7.62 -5.29
C ILE A 49 -9.34 -7.77 -3.91
N VAL A 50 -9.50 -6.66 -3.19
CA VAL A 50 -10.15 -6.63 -1.88
C VAL A 50 -11.66 -6.89 -2.01
N GLU A 51 -12.33 -6.33 -3.01
CA GLU A 51 -13.75 -6.56 -3.29
C GLU A 51 -14.07 -8.02 -3.58
N LYS A 52 -13.16 -8.72 -4.26
CA LYS A 52 -13.26 -10.15 -4.55
C LYS A 52 -12.91 -11.03 -3.35
N GLU A 53 -12.70 -10.44 -2.17
CA GLU A 53 -12.43 -11.11 -0.90
C GLU A 53 -11.18 -12.00 -0.92
N TYR A 54 -10.23 -11.72 -1.84
CA TYR A 54 -8.92 -12.39 -1.81
C TYR A 54 -8.07 -11.92 -0.63
N ILE A 55 -8.31 -10.69 -0.16
CA ILE A 55 -7.67 -10.09 1.00
C ILE A 55 -8.70 -9.27 1.82
N ASP A 56 -8.40 -9.08 3.09
CA ASP A 56 -9.23 -8.44 4.13
C ASP A 56 -9.43 -6.90 3.99
N LYS A 57 -10.69 -6.46 4.01
CA LYS A 57 -11.06 -5.02 3.89
C LYS A 57 -10.55 -4.15 5.04
N GLU A 58 -10.55 -4.65 6.27
CA GLU A 58 -10.09 -3.88 7.43
C GLU A 58 -8.58 -3.65 7.38
N ILE A 59 -7.82 -4.68 6.99
CA ILE A 59 -6.38 -4.56 6.81
C ILE A 59 -6.06 -3.64 5.63
N PHE A 60 -6.81 -3.70 4.54
CA PHE A 60 -6.67 -2.77 3.41
C PHE A 60 -6.82 -1.31 3.85
N ASN A 61 -7.89 -1.00 4.58
CA ASN A 61 -8.12 0.35 5.11
C ASN A 61 -6.98 0.79 6.04
N TYR A 62 -6.50 -0.11 6.91
CA TYR A 62 -5.36 0.17 7.77
C TYR A 62 -4.08 0.45 6.96
N PHE A 63 -3.81 -0.37 5.94
CA PHE A 63 -2.67 -0.22 5.04
C PHE A 63 -2.69 1.16 4.36
N LEU A 64 -3.82 1.57 3.76
CA LEU A 64 -3.95 2.87 3.12
C LEU A 64 -3.78 4.04 4.11
N ARG A 65 -4.34 3.93 5.32
CA ARG A 65 -4.20 4.95 6.38
C ARG A 65 -2.76 5.06 6.89
N SER A 66 -2.03 3.95 6.94
CA SER A 66 -0.67 3.93 7.48
C SER A 66 0.33 4.70 6.62
N GLY A 67 0.09 4.81 5.31
CA GLY A 67 0.97 5.52 4.39
C GLY A 67 2.33 4.86 4.15
N ILE A 68 2.56 3.64 4.65
CA ILE A 68 3.83 2.90 4.52
C ILE A 68 4.21 2.61 3.05
N PHE A 69 3.24 2.65 2.14
CA PHE A 69 3.41 2.39 0.72
C PHE A 69 3.90 3.59 -0.09
N LYS A 70 3.98 4.79 0.52
CA LYS A 70 4.34 6.03 -0.18
C LYS A 70 5.73 5.97 -0.82
N GLU A 71 6.69 5.29 -0.20
CA GLU A 71 8.03 5.11 -0.78
C GLU A 71 7.99 4.36 -2.12
N TYR A 72 7.03 3.45 -2.29
CA TYR A 72 6.84 2.73 -3.55
C TYR A 72 6.23 3.63 -4.63
N ILE A 73 5.34 4.54 -4.26
CA ILE A 73 4.82 5.56 -5.20
C ILE A 73 5.98 6.38 -5.75
N GLU A 74 6.82 6.92 -4.87
CA GLU A 74 7.99 7.72 -5.26
C GLU A 74 9.02 6.91 -6.08
N LYS A 75 9.16 5.62 -5.78
CA LYS A 75 10.09 4.71 -6.47
C LYS A 75 9.63 4.35 -7.89
N TYR A 76 8.33 4.14 -8.10
CA TYR A 76 7.81 3.56 -9.34
C TYR A 76 7.06 4.52 -10.25
N LEU A 77 6.48 5.61 -9.70
CA LEU A 77 5.67 6.54 -10.46
C LEU A 77 6.31 7.91 -10.56
N LYS A 78 6.06 8.60 -11.67
CA LYS A 78 6.39 10.02 -11.82
C LYS A 78 5.35 10.89 -11.13
N LEU A 79 5.70 12.16 -10.92
CA LEU A 79 4.80 13.12 -10.28
C LEU A 79 3.49 13.28 -11.06
N GLU A 80 3.55 13.33 -12.40
CA GLU A 80 2.37 13.45 -13.26
C GLU A 80 1.42 12.23 -13.20
N GLN A 81 1.89 11.09 -12.67
CA GLN A 81 1.10 9.86 -12.50
C GLN A 81 0.48 9.77 -11.10
N THR A 82 0.95 10.58 -10.14
CA THR A 82 0.38 10.64 -8.79
C THR A 82 -0.77 11.65 -8.78
N ASP A 83 -1.94 11.23 -9.28
CA ASP A 83 -3.07 12.10 -9.60
C ASP A 83 -4.13 12.23 -8.49
N ILE A 84 -3.81 11.73 -7.30
CA ILE A 84 -4.70 11.69 -6.13
C ILE A 84 -4.02 12.34 -4.93
N ASN A 85 -4.77 13.16 -4.21
CA ASN A 85 -4.30 13.92 -3.04
C ASN A 85 -4.63 13.25 -1.70
N ASP A 86 -5.64 12.40 -1.69
CA ASP A 86 -6.07 11.59 -0.56
C ASP A 86 -6.54 10.20 -1.04
N PHE A 87 -6.84 9.32 -0.08
CA PHE A 87 -7.19 7.93 -0.35
C PHE A 87 -8.60 7.58 0.17
N GLU A 88 -9.42 8.57 0.54
CA GLU A 88 -10.71 8.31 1.19
C GLU A 88 -11.67 7.57 0.26
N GLU A 89 -11.63 7.87 -1.05
CA GLU A 89 -12.48 7.21 -2.05
C GLU A 89 -12.23 5.70 -2.17
N PHE A 90 -11.09 5.21 -1.68
CA PHE A 90 -10.73 3.80 -1.71
C PHE A 90 -11.06 3.06 -0.40
N TYR A 91 -11.54 3.75 0.63
CA TYR A 91 -11.88 3.09 1.89
C TYR A 91 -13.17 2.28 1.77
N PHE A 92 -13.13 1.05 2.30
CA PHE A 92 -14.33 0.27 2.51
C PHE A 92 -15.08 0.76 3.76
N ASN A 93 -16.41 0.88 3.65
CA ASN A 93 -17.26 1.03 4.83
C ASN A 93 -17.33 -0.32 5.56
N LEU A 94 -16.96 -0.33 6.84
CA LEU A 94 -16.92 -1.50 7.71
C LEU A 94 -18.06 -1.49 8.72
#